data_AF-A0A972SGY0-F1
#
_entry.id   AF-A0A972SGY0-F1
#
_cell.length_a   1.000
_cell.length_b   1.000
_cell.length_c   1.000
_cell.angle_alpha   90.00
_cell.angle_beta   90.00
_cell.angle_gamma   90.00
#
_symmetry.space_group_name_H-M   'P 1'
#
loop_
_entity.id
_entity.type
_entity.pdbx_description
1 polymer ?
#
loop_
_entity_poly.entity_id
_entity_poly.type
_entity_poly.pdbx_seq_one_letter_code
_entity_poly.pdbx_strand_id
1 'polypeptide(L)'
;MGRYFTLALLLIALNLGYALYALKEWRGYTEKFVLYRKLLKENMLLSKELERALSYEELLRYARRKGFKDATPEDVERFKELLKTGRVLERGASGSPRR
;
A
#
# COMPACT_ATOMS: atom_id res chain seq x y z
N MET A 1 13.80 56.36 -15.73
CA MET A 1 13.84 55.62 -14.44
C MET A 1 12.48 55.08 -14.00
N GLY A 2 11.36 55.82 -14.10
CA GLY A 2 10.04 55.38 -13.59
C GLY A 2 9.49 54.06 -14.16
N ARG A 3 9.73 53.74 -15.45
CA ARG A 3 9.23 52.51 -16.09
C ARG A 3 9.80 51.22 -15.47
N TYR A 4 11.07 51.23 -15.08
CA TYR A 4 11.72 50.09 -14.43
C TYR A 4 11.23 49.90 -12.99
N PHE A 5 10.90 51.00 -12.31
CA PHE A 5 10.33 50.97 -10.96
C PHE A 5 8.94 50.33 -10.94
N THR A 6 8.07 50.69 -11.90
CA THR A 6 6.75 50.04 -12.06
C THR A 6 6.85 48.56 -12.42
N LEU A 7 7.81 48.18 -13.26
CA LEU A 7 8.07 46.77 -13.60
C LEU A 7 8.54 45.97 -12.38
N ALA A 8 9.44 46.54 -11.57
CA ALA A 8 9.91 45.93 -10.33
C ALA A 8 8.77 45.74 -9.32
N LEU A 9 7.90 46.74 -9.16
CA LEU A 9 6.74 46.66 -8.28
C LEU A 9 5.76 45.56 -8.70
N LEU A 10 5.54 45.42 -10.00
CA LEU A 10 4.66 44.41 -10.57
C LEU A 10 5.24 42.99 -10.39
N LEU A 11 6.56 42.83 -10.57
CA LEU A 11 7.27 41.59 -10.30
C LEU A 11 7.22 41.19 -8.82
N ILE A 12 7.36 42.15 -7.90
CA ILE A 12 7.26 41.90 -6.46
C ILE A 12 5.84 41.43 -6.10
N ALA A 13 4.81 42.10 -6.63
CA ALA A 13 3.42 41.74 -6.38
C ALA A 13 3.08 40.33 -6.88
N LEU A 14 3.55 39.98 -8.09
CA LEU A 14 3.36 38.64 -8.66
C LEU A 14 4.09 37.55 -7.85
N ASN A 15 5.33 37.82 -7.42
CA ASN A 15 6.07 36.89 -6.55
C ASN A 15 5.38 36.70 -5.20
N LEU A 16 4.86 37.76 -4.60
CA LEU A 16 4.13 37.66 -3.33
C LEU A 16 2.86 36.81 -3.48
N GLY A 17 2.11 37.03 -4.57
CA GLY A 17 0.91 36.24 -4.88
C GLY A 17 1.24 34.75 -5.05
N TYR A 18 2.31 34.44 -5.78
CA TYR A 18 2.77 33.07 -5.96
C TYR A 18 3.21 32.42 -4.64
N ALA A 19 3.97 33.15 -3.81
CA ALA A 19 4.40 32.66 -2.50
C ALA A 19 3.22 32.37 -1.57
N LEU A 20 2.20 33.25 -1.54
CA LEU A 20 0.98 33.03 -0.76
C LEU A 20 0.18 31.82 -1.27
N TYR A 21 0.07 31.66 -2.59
CA TYR A 21 -0.59 30.51 -3.21
C TYR A 21 0.13 29.20 -2.87
N ALA A 22 1.45 29.15 -3.04
CA ALA A 22 2.27 27.99 -2.71
C ALA A 22 2.17 27.63 -1.22
N LEU A 23 2.14 28.63 -0.33
CA LEU A 23 2.00 28.41 1.11
C LEU A 23 0.62 27.84 1.48
N LYS A 24 -0.45 28.29 0.79
CA LYS A 24 -1.80 27.77 0.98
C LYS A 24 -1.91 26.33 0.51
N GLU A 25 -1.34 26.02 -0.65
CA GLU A 25 -1.32 24.67 -1.21
C GLU A 25 -0.51 23.72 -0.31
N TRP A 26 0.67 24.15 0.16
CA TRP A 26 1.53 23.39 1.09
C TRP A 26 0.79 22.99 2.36
N ARG A 27 -0.02 23.88 2.94
CA ARG A 27 -0.83 23.57 4.14
C ARG A 27 -1.81 22.43 3.89
N GLY A 28 -2.50 22.45 2.74
CA GLY A 28 -3.41 21.37 2.34
C GLY A 28 -2.71 20.03 2.11
N TYR A 29 -1.48 20.04 1.61
CA TYR A 29 -0.66 18.83 1.49
C TYR A 29 -0.21 18.28 2.85
N THR A 30 0.17 19.13 3.80
CA THR A 30 0.57 18.68 5.15
C THR A 30 -0.57 18.01 5.91
N GLU A 31 -1.80 18.53 5.84
CA GLU A 31 -2.96 17.91 6.50
C GLU A 31 -3.26 16.52 5.92
N LYS A 32 -3.27 16.39 4.59
CA LYS A 32 -3.46 15.11 3.91
C LYS A 32 -2.34 14.12 4.24
N PHE A 33 -1.10 14.59 4.34
CA PHE A 33 0.05 13.75 4.67
C PHE A 33 -0.02 13.22 6.11
N VAL A 34 -0.43 14.05 7.07
CA VAL A 34 -0.60 13.65 8.47
C VAL A 34 -1.74 12.62 8.60
N LEU A 35 -2.86 12.86 7.93
CA LEU A 35 -3.98 11.93 7.92
C LEU A 35 -3.60 10.58 7.29
N TYR A 36 -2.90 10.61 6.15
CA TYR A 36 -2.41 9.40 5.48
C TYR A 36 -1.45 8.60 6.38
N ARG A 37 -0.51 9.27 7.06
CA ARG A 37 0.37 8.61 8.03
C ARG A 37 -0.39 7.97 9.19
N LYS A 38 -1.45 8.62 9.68
CA LYS A 38 -2.29 8.08 10.76
C LYS A 38 -3.02 6.81 10.30
N LEU A 39 -3.67 6.87 9.13
CA LEU A 39 -4.37 5.73 8.52
C LEU A 39 -3.42 4.56 8.21
N LEU A 40 -2.19 4.84 7.74
CA LEU A 40 -1.19 3.81 7.50
C LEU A 40 -0.76 3.11 8.80
N LYS A 41 -0.59 3.87 9.89
CA LYS A 41 -0.24 3.33 11.21
C LYS A 41 -1.36 2.47 11.79
N GLU A 42 -2.61 2.91 11.67
CA GLU A 42 -3.79 2.13 12.09
C GLU A 42 -3.90 0.84 11.27
N ASN A 43 -3.72 0.90 9.94
CA ASN A 43 -3.72 -0.30 9.10
C ASN A 43 -2.59 -1.27 9.42
N MET A 44 -1.37 -0.80 9.74
CA MET A 44 -0.28 -1.68 10.16
C MET A 44 -0.57 -2.35 11.51
N LEU A 45 -1.24 -1.66 12.43
CA LEU A 45 -1.65 -2.23 13.71
C LEU A 45 -2.74 -3.27 13.53
N LEU A 46 -3.76 -2.98 12.71
CA LEU A 46 -4.78 -3.92 12.30
C LEU A 46 -4.21 -5.15 11.61
N SER A 47 -3.21 -4.98 10.72
CA SER A 47 -2.52 -6.11 10.08
C SER A 47 -1.79 -6.98 11.10
N LYS A 48 -1.13 -6.37 12.09
CA LYS A 48 -0.48 -7.11 13.19
C LYS A 48 -1.49 -7.77 14.13
N GLU A 49 -2.64 -7.16 14.34
CA GLU A 49 -3.74 -7.76 15.12
C GLU A 49 -4.38 -8.91 14.35
N LEU A 50 -4.54 -8.81 13.03
CA LEU A 50 -4.93 -9.91 12.15
C LEU A 50 -3.91 -11.05 12.17
N GLU A 51 -2.61 -10.75 12.11
CA GLU A 51 -1.56 -11.77 12.25
C GLU A 51 -1.55 -12.41 13.65
N ARG A 52 -1.88 -11.65 14.70
CA ARG A 52 -2.03 -12.20 16.07
C ARG A 52 -3.31 -13.02 16.23
N ALA A 53 -4.42 -12.57 15.65
CA ALA A 53 -5.72 -13.23 15.70
C ALA A 53 -5.73 -14.49 14.83
N LEU A 54 -5.11 -14.45 13.64
CA LEU A 54 -4.77 -15.61 12.84
C LEU A 54 -3.40 -16.15 13.26
N SER A 55 -3.25 -16.47 14.54
CA SER A 55 -2.11 -17.26 15.01
C SER A 55 -1.91 -18.43 14.03
N TYR A 56 -0.68 -18.59 13.53
CA TYR A 56 -0.31 -19.64 12.60
C TYR A 56 -0.79 -21.03 13.06
N GLU A 57 -0.89 -21.25 14.38
CA GLU A 57 -1.47 -22.46 14.97
C GLU A 57 -2.98 -22.59 14.80
N GLU A 58 -3.75 -21.50 14.82
CA GLU A 58 -5.19 -21.55 14.53
C GLU A 58 -5.45 -21.83 13.05
N LEU A 59 -4.64 -21.26 12.17
CA LEU A 59 -4.66 -21.57 10.74
C LEU A 59 -4.29 -23.04 10.49
N LEU A 60 -3.25 -23.56 11.14
CA LEU A 60 -2.89 -24.98 11.12
C LEU A 60 -4.02 -25.87 11.66
N ARG A 61 -4.63 -25.50 12.80
CA ARG A 61 -5.76 -26.24 13.38
C ARG A 61 -6.98 -26.22 12.46
N TYR A 62 -7.26 -25.11 11.79
CA TYR A 62 -8.32 -25.03 10.80
C TYR A 62 -8.03 -25.89 9.56
N ALA A 63 -6.81 -25.81 9.03
CA ALA A 63 -6.37 -26.58 7.87
C ALA A 63 -6.46 -28.10 8.16
N ARG A 64 -5.97 -28.55 9.31
CA ARG A 64 -6.10 -29.94 9.76
C ARG A 64 -7.55 -30.38 9.91
N ARG A 65 -8.43 -29.54 10.48
CA ARG A 65 -9.88 -29.81 10.59
C ARG A 65 -10.57 -29.93 9.23
N LYS A 66 -10.09 -29.22 8.21
CA LYS A 66 -10.60 -29.28 6.84
C LYS A 66 -9.97 -30.39 6.00
N GLY A 67 -9.08 -31.20 6.58
CA GLY A 67 -8.45 -32.34 5.91
C GLY A 67 -7.26 -31.97 5.03
N PHE A 68 -6.72 -30.75 5.14
CA PHE A 68 -5.47 -30.40 4.48
C PHE A 68 -4.31 -31.15 5.14
N LYS A 69 -3.42 -31.71 4.32
CA LYS A 69 -2.19 -32.37 4.78
C LYS A 69 -1.14 -31.33 5.14
N ASP A 70 -0.35 -31.61 6.16
CA ASP A 70 0.83 -30.81 6.50
C ASP A 70 1.82 -30.89 5.31
N ALA A 71 2.38 -29.74 4.92
CA ALA A 71 3.32 -29.69 3.80
C ALA A 71 4.65 -30.36 4.19
N THR A 72 5.12 -31.27 3.35
CA THR A 72 6.45 -31.88 3.50
C THR A 72 7.52 -30.99 2.83
N PRO A 73 8.81 -31.15 3.18
CA PRO A 73 9.90 -30.45 2.50
C PRO A 73 9.90 -30.69 0.98
N GLU A 74 9.48 -31.88 0.54
CA GLU A 74 9.36 -32.26 -0.86
C GLU A 74 8.24 -31.48 -1.57
N ASP A 75 7.11 -31.24 -0.91
CA ASP A 75 6.03 -30.41 -1.43
C ASP A 75 6.47 -28.96 -1.63
N VAL A 76 7.30 -28.44 -0.72
CA VAL A 76 7.83 -27.09 -0.78
C VAL A 76 8.82 -26.94 -1.94
N GLU A 77 9.72 -27.89 -2.15
CA GLU A 77 10.63 -27.87 -3.30
C GLU A 77 9.88 -27.99 -4.62
N ARG A 78 8.89 -28.88 -4.69
CA ARG A 78 8.02 -29.03 -5.87
C ARG A 78 7.24 -27.74 -6.17
N PHE A 79 6.76 -27.05 -5.14
CA PHE A 79 6.09 -25.75 -5.30
C PHE A 79 7.05 -24.67 -5.81
N LYS A 80 8.28 -24.62 -5.30
CA LYS A 80 9.33 -23.70 -5.80
C LYS A 80 9.66 -23.96 -7.27
N GLU A 81 9.76 -25.22 -7.68
CA GLU A 81 9.97 -25.59 -9.09
C GLU A 81 8.78 -25.17 -9.98
N LEU A 82 7.55 -25.34 -9.51
CA LEU A 82 6.35 -24.90 -10.21
C LEU A 82 6.29 -23.36 -10.36
N LEU A 83 6.74 -22.61 -9.36
CA LEU A 83 6.85 -21.15 -9.44
C LEU A 83 7.93 -20.71 -10.43
N LYS A 84 9.11 -21.36 -10.41
CA LYS A 84 10.20 -21.10 -11.37
C LYS A 84 9.79 -21.39 -12.82
N THR A 85 8.91 -22.38 -13.02
CA THR A 85 8.41 -22.76 -14.36
C THR A 85 7.14 -22.00 -14.78
N GLY A 86 6.62 -21.09 -13.95
CA GLY A 86 5.48 -20.22 -14.28
C GLY A 86 4.12 -20.93 -14.38
N ARG A 87 4.05 -22.25 -14.16
CA ARG A 87 2.83 -23.06 -14.40
C ARG A 87 1.75 -22.91 -13.33
N VAL A 88 2.03 -22.25 -12.21
CA VAL A 88 1.08 -22.10 -11.09
C VAL A 88 -0.07 -21.13 -11.43
N LEU A 89 0.15 -20.16 -12.32
CA LEU A 89 -0.83 -19.12 -12.61
C LEU A 89 -2.00 -19.57 -13.50
N GLU A 90 -1.83 -20.61 -14.33
CA GLU A 90 -2.88 -21.01 -15.28
C GLU A 90 -3.99 -21.89 -14.65
N ARG A 91 -3.68 -22.70 -13.64
CA ARG A 91 -4.67 -23.61 -13.02
C ARG A 91 -5.61 -22.93 -12.01
N GLY A 92 -5.25 -21.76 -11.49
CA GLY A 92 -6.10 -20.99 -10.56
C GLY A 92 -7.25 -20.24 -11.25
N ALA A 93 -7.15 -19.99 -12.56
CA ALA A 93 -8.15 -19.24 -13.31
C ALA A 93 -9.25 -20.12 -13.94
N SER A 94 -9.06 -21.44 -14.03
CA SER A 94 -9.99 -22.34 -14.73
C SER A 94 -10.78 -23.32 -13.84
N GLY A 95 -10.68 -23.18 -12.51
CA GLY A 95 -11.14 -24.19 -11.55
C GLY A 95 -12.18 -23.68 -10.55
N SER A 96 -13.25 -23.02 -11.00
CA SER A 96 -14.47 -22.90 -10.19
C SER A 96 -15.54 -23.82 -10.77
N PRO A 97 -15.72 -25.04 -10.22
CA PRO A 97 -16.95 -25.77 -10.45
C PRO A 97 -18.04 -25.08 -9.64
N ARG A 98 -18.96 -24.42 -10.35
CA ARG A 98 -20.29 -24.13 -9.82
C ARG A 98 -20.87 -25.41 -9.24
N ARG A 99 -21.11 -25.43 -7.93
CA ARG A 99 -22.29 -26.05 -7.32
C ARG A 99 -22.67 -25.26 -6.10
#